data_AF-A0A318RCF6-F1
#
_entry.id   AF-A0A318RCF6-F1
#
_cell.length_a   1.000
_cell.length_b   1.000
_cell.length_c   1.000
_cell.angle_alpha   90.00
_cell.angle_beta   90.00
_cell.angle_gamma   90.00
#
_symmetry.space_group_name_H-M   'P 1'
#
loop_
_entity.id
_entity.type
_entity.pdbx_description
1 polymer ?
#
loop_
_entity_poly.entity_id
_entity_poly.type
_entity_poly.pdbx_seq_one_letter_code
_entity_poly.pdbx_strand_id
1 'polypeptide(L)'
;MQKSPPKSAPKSIEQFEHTPNSGRTPDTPASTLRVVGSVRGASADRLPWFPVKVTVLVGGVGGARFLQGVRELLGPTAFPEVLASGRPPSPHEVTAIVNVGDDAWMHGVRICPDLDTCMYTLGDGIDPERGWGRRAETWHAKEELAAYGADPDWFGLGDRDLATHLIRTQMLDAGYRLSDITSALCKRWDPGVRLLPATDDRHETHVVVTRPGSGDGADEKVAIHFQEWWVRYRAQIPTDGFAQVGSDDAKAAPGVLEAIADADIILMAPSNPVVSVGAILSVPGVRGALRTTSAPVVGISPIIDNRPLRGMADECLSVIGVETTAEAVGRHYGARSENGVLDGWLIATGDTADVPGVAVQSVPLLMTDPATTAEMVRAACALVGVAHD
;
A
#
# COMPACT_ATOMS: atom_id res chain seq x y z
N MET A 1 -16.21 18.70 52.06
CA MET A 1 -15.66 17.81 53.10
C MET A 1 -14.58 16.94 52.47
N GLN A 2 -13.36 17.06 53.02
CA GLN A 2 -12.17 16.19 52.93
C GLN A 2 -11.64 15.68 51.58
N LYS A 3 -10.50 16.28 51.21
CA LYS A 3 -9.41 15.75 50.37
C LYS A 3 -8.36 15.03 51.25
N SER A 4 -7.59 14.16 50.59
CA SER A 4 -6.19 13.74 50.87
C SER A 4 -5.97 12.60 51.90
N PRO A 5 -4.96 11.70 51.72
CA PRO A 5 -3.56 12.08 51.40
C PRO A 5 -2.74 11.20 50.42
N PRO A 6 -1.55 11.69 50.00
CA PRO A 6 -0.50 10.95 49.27
C PRO A 6 0.64 10.47 50.20
N LYS A 7 1.44 9.49 49.75
CA LYS A 7 2.74 9.07 50.32
C LYS A 7 3.63 8.55 49.17
N SER A 8 4.63 9.32 48.71
CA SER A 8 6.04 9.39 49.18
C SER A 8 6.97 8.31 48.60
N ALA A 9 7.97 8.74 47.80
CA ALA A 9 9.17 7.99 47.40
C ALA A 9 10.12 7.73 48.59
N PRO A 10 11.13 6.83 48.45
CA PRO A 10 12.51 7.35 48.30
C PRO A 10 13.56 6.48 47.53
N LYS A 11 14.56 7.19 46.98
CA LYS A 11 16.05 7.00 46.99
C LYS A 11 16.80 5.83 46.29
N SER A 12 17.52 6.20 45.22
CA SER A 12 18.98 6.11 44.89
C SER A 12 19.93 5.10 45.56
N ILE A 13 21.01 4.74 44.79
CA ILE A 13 22.39 4.24 45.11
C ILE A 13 22.67 2.91 44.34
N GLU A 14 23.79 2.58 43.65
CA GLU A 14 25.18 3.08 43.55
C GLU A 14 25.87 2.63 42.22
N GLN A 15 26.99 3.29 41.90
CA GLN A 15 28.02 2.98 40.89
C GLN A 15 28.91 1.76 41.25
N PHE A 16 29.51 1.09 40.26
CA PHE A 16 30.81 0.41 40.40
C PHE A 16 31.63 0.44 39.10
N GLU A 17 32.82 1.05 39.18
CA GLU A 17 33.96 0.88 38.28
C GLU A 17 34.83 -0.29 38.76
N HIS A 18 35.48 -1.03 37.84
CA HIS A 18 36.87 -1.49 38.00
C HIS A 18 37.45 -2.16 36.74
N THR A 19 38.60 -1.65 36.30
CA THR A 19 39.72 -2.35 35.63
C THR A 19 40.99 -1.99 36.45
N PRO A 20 42.25 -2.40 36.16
CA PRO A 20 42.86 -3.46 35.31
C PRO A 20 44.01 -4.26 36.03
N ASN A 21 44.62 -5.27 35.38
CA ASN A 21 46.07 -5.63 35.44
C ASN A 21 46.34 -6.91 34.61
N SER A 22 47.20 -6.96 33.59
CA SER A 22 48.68 -6.88 33.51
C SER A 22 49.42 -8.21 33.75
N GLY A 23 50.34 -8.54 32.83
CA GLY A 23 51.26 -9.67 32.93
C GLY A 23 51.98 -9.96 31.61
N ARG A 24 53.29 -9.66 31.54
CA ARG A 24 54.21 -9.83 30.38
C ARG A 24 55.22 -10.96 30.66
N THR A 25 55.39 -11.87 29.68
CA THR A 25 56.64 -12.51 29.13
C THR A 25 57.55 -13.38 30.05
N PRO A 26 58.54 -14.20 29.57
CA PRO A 26 59.08 -14.40 28.19
C PRO A 26 59.43 -15.88 27.76
N ASP A 27 60.00 -15.98 26.54
CA ASP A 27 61.07 -16.90 26.05
C ASP A 27 60.84 -17.89 24.86
N THR A 28 61.67 -17.64 23.84
CA THR A 28 62.06 -18.26 22.52
C THR A 28 62.50 -19.75 22.54
N PRO A 29 62.87 -20.45 21.42
CA PRO A 29 62.92 -20.11 19.98
C PRO A 29 62.45 -21.19 18.95
N ALA A 30 62.32 -20.74 17.68
CA ALA A 30 62.53 -21.42 16.39
C ALA A 30 62.10 -22.89 16.15
N SER A 31 61.24 -23.11 15.15
CA SER A 31 61.52 -24.08 14.06
C SER A 31 60.52 -23.95 12.90
N THR A 32 61.08 -23.95 11.69
CA THR A 32 60.38 -23.99 10.41
C THR A 32 59.87 -25.40 10.18
N LEU A 33 58.55 -25.60 10.17
CA LEU A 33 57.94 -26.84 9.65
C LEU A 33 56.85 -26.48 8.64
N ARG A 34 57.05 -26.90 7.39
CA ARG A 34 56.01 -26.91 6.36
C ARG A 34 54.94 -27.91 6.76
N VAL A 35 53.71 -27.44 6.97
CA VAL A 35 52.52 -28.29 7.03
C VAL A 35 51.74 -28.10 5.73
N VAL A 36 51.56 -29.20 5.03
CA VAL A 36 50.71 -29.37 3.85
C VAL A 36 49.26 -29.49 4.33
N GLY A 37 48.34 -28.77 3.68
CA GLY A 37 46.93 -29.10 3.64
C GLY A 37 46.08 -28.71 4.85
N SER A 38 45.69 -27.43 4.91
CA SER A 38 44.40 -27.05 5.52
C SER A 38 43.43 -26.83 4.37
N VAL A 39 42.38 -27.65 4.33
CA VAL A 39 41.22 -27.46 3.46
C VAL A 39 40.67 -26.08 3.78
N ARG A 40 40.93 -25.12 2.89
CA ARG A 40 40.20 -23.85 2.90
C ARG A 40 38.73 -24.21 2.82
N GLY A 41 38.00 -23.92 3.89
CA GLY A 41 36.56 -23.90 3.86
C GLY A 41 36.14 -23.15 2.61
N ALA A 42 35.32 -23.79 1.80
CA ALA A 42 34.62 -23.13 0.72
C ALA A 42 34.01 -21.86 1.33
N SER A 43 34.52 -20.70 0.92
CA SER A 43 33.67 -19.52 0.95
C SER A 43 32.45 -19.96 0.16
N ALA A 44 31.29 -19.97 0.81
CA ALA A 44 30.04 -19.98 0.08
C ALA A 44 30.14 -18.79 -0.86
N ASP A 45 30.44 -19.06 -2.13
CA ASP A 45 30.38 -18.09 -3.20
C ASP A 45 28.94 -17.58 -3.17
N ARG A 46 28.75 -16.43 -2.53
CA ARG A 46 27.47 -15.71 -2.55
C ARG A 46 27.25 -15.36 -4.02
N LEU A 47 26.35 -16.11 -4.66
CA LEU A 47 25.95 -15.86 -6.04
C LEU A 47 25.54 -14.38 -6.18
N PRO A 48 25.84 -13.74 -7.32
CA PRO A 48 25.59 -12.32 -7.50
C PRO A 48 24.08 -12.00 -7.45
N TRP A 49 23.79 -10.94 -6.71
CA TRP A 49 22.59 -10.11 -6.67
C TRP A 49 21.95 -9.96 -8.05
N PHE A 50 20.75 -10.50 -8.24
CA PHE A 50 19.97 -10.20 -9.43
C PHE A 50 19.06 -9.00 -9.11
N PRO A 51 19.09 -7.93 -9.93
CA PRO A 51 18.03 -6.93 -9.95
C PRO A 51 16.67 -7.62 -9.94
N VAL A 52 15.73 -7.10 -9.13
CA VAL A 52 14.39 -7.69 -8.99
C VAL A 52 13.38 -6.64 -9.41
N LYS A 53 12.40 -7.07 -10.21
CA LYS A 53 11.25 -6.28 -10.64
C LYS A 53 10.05 -6.66 -9.78
N VAL A 54 9.64 -5.75 -8.92
CA VAL A 54 8.49 -5.93 -8.02
C VAL A 54 7.33 -5.09 -8.52
N THR A 55 6.20 -5.75 -8.79
CA THR A 55 4.93 -5.07 -9.07
C THR A 55 4.00 -5.17 -7.87
N VAL A 56 3.43 -4.06 -7.43
CA VAL A 56 2.58 -4.00 -6.24
C VAL A 56 1.21 -3.44 -6.60
N LEU A 57 0.13 -4.16 -6.29
CA LEU A 57 -1.24 -3.65 -6.38
C LEU A 57 -1.58 -2.93 -5.07
N VAL A 58 -1.92 -1.64 -5.15
CA VAL A 58 -2.07 -0.77 -3.97
C VAL A 58 -3.30 0.12 -4.03
N GLY A 59 -3.92 0.35 -2.87
CA GLY A 59 -4.86 1.43 -2.67
C GLY A 59 -4.91 1.88 -1.22
N GLY A 60 -5.38 3.10 -1.00
CA GLY A 60 -5.42 3.78 0.28
C GLY A 60 -4.06 3.92 0.99
N VAL A 61 -4.14 4.32 2.25
CA VAL A 61 -2.96 4.53 3.11
C VAL A 61 -2.23 3.22 3.43
N GLY A 62 -2.95 2.09 3.49
CA GLY A 62 -2.34 0.76 3.71
C GLY A 62 -1.37 0.41 2.58
N GLY A 63 -1.79 0.58 1.33
CA GLY A 63 -0.94 0.39 0.16
C GLY A 63 0.29 1.31 0.16
N ALA A 64 0.11 2.60 0.49
CA ALA A 64 1.21 3.55 0.54
C ALA A 64 2.26 3.22 1.63
N ARG A 65 1.81 2.78 2.83
CA ARG A 65 2.71 2.29 3.89
C ARG A 65 3.44 1.01 3.48
N PHE A 66 2.75 0.10 2.79
CA PHE A 66 3.37 -1.11 2.26
C PHE A 66 4.49 -0.78 1.27
N LEU A 67 4.27 0.20 0.37
CA LEU A 67 5.31 0.69 -0.55
C LEU A 67 6.52 1.31 0.18
N GLN A 68 6.33 1.94 1.35
CA GLN A 68 7.47 2.40 2.14
C GLN A 68 8.36 1.24 2.58
N GLY A 69 7.78 0.10 2.98
CA GLY A 69 8.55 -1.11 3.30
C GLY A 69 9.22 -1.75 2.09
N VAL A 70 8.54 -1.78 0.93
CA VAL A 70 9.16 -2.26 -0.32
C VAL A 70 10.36 -1.39 -0.70
N ARG A 71 10.24 -0.06 -0.58
CA ARG A 71 11.32 0.89 -0.87
C ARG A 71 12.43 0.86 0.19
N GLU A 72 12.10 0.60 1.45
CA GLU A 72 13.09 0.38 2.51
C GLU A 72 13.94 -0.85 2.21
N LEU A 73 13.30 -1.94 1.77
CA LEU A 73 13.96 -3.19 1.41
C LEU A 73 14.85 -3.06 0.17
N LEU A 74 14.31 -2.47 -0.90
CA LEU A 74 14.92 -2.48 -2.23
C LEU A 74 15.64 -1.17 -2.56
N GLY A 75 15.57 -0.16 -1.71
CA GLY A 75 16.05 1.19 -1.99
C GLY A 75 15.18 1.96 -3.01
N PRO A 76 15.42 3.28 -3.17
CA PRO A 76 14.74 4.08 -4.19
C PRO A 76 15.11 3.63 -5.60
N THR A 77 14.11 3.26 -6.39
CA THR A 77 14.29 2.77 -7.77
C THR A 77 14.32 3.91 -8.78
N ALA A 78 14.71 3.62 -10.03
CA ALA A 78 14.93 4.60 -11.10
C ALA A 78 13.63 5.20 -11.67
N PHE A 79 12.71 5.66 -10.82
CA PHE A 79 11.55 6.43 -11.24
C PHE A 79 11.26 7.61 -10.31
N PRO A 80 11.26 8.85 -10.83
CA PRO A 80 11.61 9.24 -12.22
C PRO A 80 13.08 8.94 -12.58
N GLU A 81 13.43 8.87 -13.88
CA GLU A 81 14.77 8.48 -14.40
C GLU A 81 15.94 9.21 -13.74
N VAL A 82 15.71 10.46 -13.31
CA VAL A 82 16.65 11.24 -12.50
C VAL A 82 15.99 11.52 -11.17
N LEU A 83 16.50 10.88 -10.11
CA LEU A 83 16.07 11.16 -8.74
C LEU A 83 16.47 12.59 -8.37
N ALA A 84 15.56 13.32 -7.73
CA ALA A 84 15.81 14.67 -7.24
C ALA A 84 16.94 14.71 -6.21
N SER A 85 17.19 13.58 -5.53
CA SER A 85 18.28 13.43 -4.57
C SER A 85 19.69 13.40 -5.18
N GLY A 86 19.83 13.21 -6.51
CA GLY A 86 21.13 13.07 -7.18
C GLY A 86 21.93 11.81 -6.82
N ARG A 87 21.36 10.91 -6.01
CA ARG A 87 21.95 9.59 -5.69
C ARG A 87 21.65 8.59 -6.82
N PRO A 88 22.54 7.62 -7.09
CA PRO A 88 22.24 6.56 -8.04
C PRO A 88 21.04 5.76 -7.54
N PRO A 89 20.06 5.47 -8.40
CA PRO A 89 18.95 4.61 -8.01
C PRO A 89 19.46 3.21 -7.68
N SER A 90 18.69 2.51 -6.87
CA SER A 90 18.83 1.07 -6.67
C SER A 90 18.77 0.32 -8.00
N PRO A 91 19.48 -0.82 -8.14
CA PRO A 91 19.35 -1.67 -9.32
C PRO A 91 17.97 -2.33 -9.43
N HIS A 92 17.17 -2.38 -8.36
CA HIS A 92 15.82 -2.93 -8.38
C HIS A 92 14.82 -2.01 -9.07
N GLU A 93 13.69 -2.57 -9.53
CA GLU A 93 12.58 -1.81 -10.09
C GLU A 93 11.31 -2.08 -9.29
N VAL A 94 10.61 -1.02 -8.85
CA VAL A 94 9.34 -1.14 -8.15
C VAL A 94 8.28 -0.38 -8.92
N THR A 95 7.24 -1.09 -9.35
CA THR A 95 6.06 -0.49 -10.00
C THR A 95 4.83 -0.72 -9.13
N ALA A 96 4.15 0.36 -8.75
CA ALA A 96 2.86 0.30 -8.09
C ALA A 96 1.74 0.49 -9.14
N ILE A 97 0.82 -0.46 -9.20
CA ILE A 97 -0.45 -0.34 -9.92
C ILE A 97 -1.46 0.16 -8.89
N VAL A 98 -1.87 1.42 -9.05
CA VAL A 98 -2.61 2.18 -8.04
C VAL A 98 -4.09 2.21 -8.40
N ASN A 99 -4.93 1.94 -7.42
CA ASN A 99 -6.38 2.06 -7.53
C ASN A 99 -6.80 3.46 -8.01
N VAL A 100 -7.80 3.49 -8.88
CA VAL A 100 -8.45 4.72 -9.38
C VAL A 100 -9.96 4.74 -9.08
N GLY A 101 -10.47 3.73 -8.36
CA GLY A 101 -11.87 3.61 -7.97
C GLY A 101 -12.36 4.74 -7.09
N ASP A 102 -11.46 5.40 -6.36
CA ASP A 102 -11.81 6.52 -5.49
C ASP A 102 -11.68 7.88 -6.19
N ASP A 103 -11.25 7.88 -7.45
CA ASP A 103 -11.05 9.10 -8.21
C ASP A 103 -12.39 9.75 -8.57
N ALA A 104 -12.51 11.06 -8.34
CA ALA A 104 -13.75 11.78 -8.56
C ALA A 104 -13.52 13.18 -9.14
N TRP A 105 -14.52 13.65 -9.88
CA TRP A 105 -14.66 15.07 -10.20
C TRP A 105 -15.49 15.74 -9.10
N MET A 106 -14.88 16.66 -8.36
CA MET A 106 -15.57 17.43 -7.32
C MET A 106 -15.13 18.90 -7.40
N HIS A 107 -16.08 19.82 -7.25
CA HIS A 107 -15.85 21.27 -7.34
C HIS A 107 -15.04 21.71 -8.57
N GLY A 108 -15.25 21.03 -9.71
CA GLY A 108 -14.58 21.35 -10.98
C GLY A 108 -13.13 20.87 -11.10
N VAL A 109 -12.62 20.07 -10.16
CA VAL A 109 -11.26 19.49 -10.24
C VAL A 109 -11.29 17.96 -10.17
N ARG A 110 -10.28 17.33 -10.78
CA ARG A 110 -10.05 15.88 -10.68
C ARG A 110 -9.19 15.54 -9.46
N ILE A 111 -9.72 14.65 -8.63
CA ILE A 111 -9.10 14.20 -7.38
C ILE A 111 -8.80 12.72 -7.53
N CYS A 112 -7.59 12.30 -7.16
CA CYS A 112 -7.13 10.92 -7.31
C CYS A 112 -6.51 10.42 -5.99
N PRO A 113 -7.33 10.09 -4.98
CA PRO A 113 -6.88 9.95 -3.59
C PRO A 113 -5.75 8.95 -3.38
N ASP A 114 -5.80 7.81 -4.07
CA ASP A 114 -4.83 6.73 -3.88
C ASP A 114 -3.49 7.02 -4.56
N LEU A 115 -3.52 7.61 -5.77
CA LEU A 115 -2.32 8.12 -6.44
C LEU A 115 -1.65 9.22 -5.61
N ASP A 116 -2.43 10.19 -5.13
CA ASP A 116 -1.95 11.29 -4.32
C ASP A 116 -1.39 10.78 -2.98
N THR A 117 -2.07 9.86 -2.32
CA THR A 117 -1.60 9.24 -1.07
C THR A 117 -0.28 8.51 -1.27
N CYS A 118 -0.13 7.69 -2.32
CA CYS A 118 1.13 7.03 -2.62
C CYS A 118 2.24 8.04 -2.89
N MET A 119 1.97 9.02 -3.75
CA MET A 119 2.92 10.05 -4.16
C MET A 119 3.40 10.89 -2.97
N TYR A 120 2.47 11.37 -2.12
CA TYR A 120 2.81 12.16 -0.94
C TYR A 120 3.47 11.33 0.16
N THR A 121 3.06 10.08 0.36
CA THR A 121 3.66 9.22 1.41
C THR A 121 5.12 8.93 1.09
N LEU A 122 5.40 8.63 -0.17
CA LEU A 122 6.75 8.29 -0.62
C LEU A 122 7.61 9.54 -0.84
N GLY A 123 7.02 10.64 -1.31
CA GLY A 123 7.70 11.93 -1.48
C GLY A 123 7.81 12.78 -0.22
N ASP A 124 7.64 12.18 0.97
CA ASP A 124 7.72 12.86 2.27
C ASP A 124 6.82 14.11 2.38
N GLY A 125 5.60 14.02 1.86
CA GLY A 125 4.58 15.09 1.86
C GLY A 125 3.47 14.91 2.89
N ILE A 126 3.23 13.68 3.35
CA ILE A 126 2.14 13.36 4.29
C ILE A 126 2.39 13.94 5.68
N ASP A 127 1.31 14.35 6.32
CA ASP A 127 1.28 14.69 7.73
C ASP A 127 1.32 13.43 8.61
N PRO A 128 2.39 13.21 9.40
CA PRO A 128 2.54 12.00 10.20
C PRO A 128 1.58 11.95 11.39
N GLU A 129 1.10 13.09 11.89
CA GLU A 129 0.19 13.16 13.04
C GLU A 129 -1.24 12.84 12.62
N ARG A 130 -1.72 13.44 11.53
CA ARG A 130 -3.04 13.11 10.97
C ARG A 130 -3.07 11.74 10.30
N GLY A 131 -1.95 11.31 9.72
CA GLY A 131 -1.82 10.06 8.98
C GLY A 131 -2.52 10.07 7.60
N TRP A 132 -2.95 11.25 7.14
CA TRP A 132 -3.51 11.56 5.83
C TRP A 132 -3.37 13.07 5.55
N GLY A 133 -3.44 13.46 4.28
CA GLY A 133 -3.28 14.86 3.85
C GLY A 133 -1.84 15.38 4.01
N ARG A 134 -1.60 16.61 3.56
CA ARG A 134 -0.24 17.20 3.49
C ARG A 134 0.20 17.84 4.82
N ARG A 135 1.52 17.91 5.07
CA ARG A 135 2.07 18.73 6.17
C ARG A 135 1.78 20.21 5.98
N ALA A 136 1.56 20.90 7.10
CA ALA A 136 1.26 22.34 7.14
C ALA A 136 0.11 22.72 6.18
N GLU A 137 -0.92 21.87 6.14
CA GLU A 137 -2.13 22.09 5.34
C GLU A 137 -3.05 23.13 5.99
N THR A 138 -3.75 23.87 5.15
CA THR A 138 -4.83 24.79 5.54
C THR A 138 -6.11 24.39 4.78
N TRP A 139 -7.27 24.87 5.23
CA TRP A 139 -8.58 24.49 4.67
C TRP A 139 -9.43 25.72 4.32
N HIS A 140 -8.81 26.83 3.96
CA HIS A 140 -9.53 28.08 3.71
C HIS A 140 -10.40 27.99 2.46
N ALA A 141 -9.93 27.32 1.40
CA ALA A 141 -10.77 27.08 0.22
C ALA A 141 -12.00 26.24 0.57
N LYS A 142 -11.85 25.23 1.43
CA LYS A 142 -12.99 24.43 1.93
C LYS A 142 -13.96 25.28 2.74
N GLU A 143 -13.47 26.14 3.64
CA GLU A 143 -14.29 27.05 4.44
C GLU A 143 -15.13 27.97 3.54
N GLU A 144 -14.52 28.56 2.52
CA GLU A 144 -15.23 29.42 1.56
C GLU A 144 -16.21 28.63 0.69
N LEU A 145 -15.85 27.43 0.20
CA LEU A 145 -16.77 26.56 -0.54
C LEU A 145 -18.03 26.23 0.28
N ALA A 146 -17.86 25.96 1.58
CA ALA A 146 -18.98 25.76 2.49
C ALA A 146 -19.82 27.05 2.66
N ALA A 147 -19.18 28.22 2.77
CA ALA A 147 -19.87 29.50 2.86
C ALA A 147 -20.68 29.85 1.59
N TYR A 148 -20.22 29.41 0.40
CA TYR A 148 -20.98 29.51 -0.85
C TYR A 148 -22.12 28.49 -0.97
N GLY A 149 -22.18 27.49 -0.09
CA GLY A 149 -23.14 26.38 -0.19
C GLY A 149 -22.84 25.46 -1.38
N ALA A 150 -21.55 25.24 -1.68
CA ALA A 150 -21.14 24.35 -2.77
C ALA A 150 -21.54 22.90 -2.50
N ASP A 151 -22.08 22.23 -3.52
CA ASP A 151 -22.39 20.80 -3.52
C ASP A 151 -21.25 20.04 -4.24
N PRO A 152 -20.70 18.95 -3.68
CA PRO A 152 -20.96 18.39 -2.35
C PRO A 152 -20.29 19.13 -1.18
N ASP A 153 -20.98 19.30 -0.05
CA ASP A 153 -20.42 19.93 1.17
C ASP A 153 -19.64 18.94 2.08
N TRP A 154 -19.78 17.64 1.81
CA TRP A 154 -19.24 16.57 2.64
C TRP A 154 -17.77 16.26 2.35
N PHE A 155 -17.22 16.71 1.22
CA PHE A 155 -15.82 16.47 0.85
C PHE A 155 -14.94 17.68 1.16
N GLY A 156 -13.83 17.45 1.88
CA GLY A 156 -12.88 18.51 2.21
C GLY A 156 -11.70 18.55 1.26
N LEU A 157 -11.36 19.74 0.76
CA LEU A 157 -10.14 19.99 -0.01
C LEU A 157 -9.16 20.83 0.81
N GLY A 158 -7.95 20.31 1.02
CA GLY A 158 -6.85 21.09 1.60
C GLY A 158 -6.30 22.07 0.56
N ASP A 159 -5.82 23.23 0.99
CA ASP A 159 -5.36 24.29 0.09
C ASP A 159 -4.11 23.88 -0.70
N ARG A 160 -3.17 23.17 -0.07
CA ARG A 160 -1.98 22.62 -0.74
C ARG A 160 -2.32 21.43 -1.63
N ASP A 161 -3.34 20.67 -1.27
CA ASP A 161 -3.83 19.54 -2.07
C ASP A 161 -4.53 20.01 -3.34
N LEU A 162 -5.31 21.10 -3.23
CA LEU A 162 -5.97 21.75 -4.35
C LEU A 162 -4.99 22.17 -5.45
N ALA A 163 -3.75 22.53 -5.11
CA ALA A 163 -2.71 22.82 -6.10
C ALA A 163 -2.39 21.60 -7.00
N THR A 164 -2.34 20.40 -6.44
CA THR A 164 -2.16 19.16 -7.22
C THR A 164 -3.37 18.92 -8.12
N HIS A 165 -4.57 19.10 -7.58
CA HIS A 165 -5.83 18.91 -8.33
C HIS A 165 -5.96 19.90 -9.49
N LEU A 166 -5.60 21.17 -9.29
CA LEU A 166 -5.61 22.20 -10.34
C LEU A 166 -4.64 21.84 -11.47
N ILE A 167 -3.40 21.45 -11.16
CA ILE A 167 -2.41 21.05 -12.17
C ILE A 167 -2.88 19.80 -12.92
N ARG A 168 -3.35 18.78 -12.21
CA ARG A 168 -3.90 17.56 -12.83
C ARG A 168 -5.05 17.90 -13.78
N THR A 169 -6.00 18.69 -13.31
CA THR A 169 -7.19 19.07 -14.09
C THR A 169 -6.79 19.83 -15.35
N GLN A 170 -5.91 20.81 -15.22
CA GLN A 170 -5.39 21.56 -16.37
C GLN A 170 -4.73 20.64 -17.41
N MET A 171 -3.98 19.63 -16.98
CA MET A 171 -3.34 18.68 -17.89
C MET A 171 -4.34 17.71 -18.53
N LEU A 172 -5.35 17.24 -17.79
CA LEU A 172 -6.44 16.43 -18.35
C LEU A 172 -7.20 17.21 -19.42
N ASP A 173 -7.53 18.48 -19.16
CA ASP A 173 -8.21 19.36 -20.12
C ASP A 173 -7.36 19.62 -21.37
N ALA A 174 -6.03 19.57 -21.24
CA ALA A 174 -5.09 19.66 -22.36
C ALA A 174 -4.90 18.32 -23.12
N GLY A 175 -5.59 17.26 -22.72
CA GLY A 175 -5.58 15.96 -23.40
C GLY A 175 -4.46 15.00 -22.97
N TYR A 176 -3.76 15.27 -21.87
CA TYR A 176 -2.78 14.33 -21.31
C TYR A 176 -3.48 13.18 -20.58
N ARG A 177 -2.89 11.98 -20.64
CA ARG A 177 -3.36 10.80 -19.92
C ARG A 177 -3.04 10.87 -18.42
N LEU A 178 -3.83 10.22 -17.57
CA LEU A 178 -3.60 10.21 -16.12
C LEU A 178 -2.22 9.62 -15.76
N SER A 179 -1.73 8.62 -16.50
CA SER A 179 -0.40 8.05 -16.36
C SER A 179 0.71 9.08 -16.60
N ASP A 180 0.58 9.89 -17.65
CA ASP A 180 1.55 10.92 -18.02
C ASP A 180 1.55 12.06 -16.98
N ILE A 181 0.36 12.42 -16.52
CA ILE A 181 0.16 13.44 -15.46
C ILE A 181 0.78 12.96 -14.15
N THR A 182 0.53 11.72 -13.76
CA THR A 182 1.12 11.11 -12.56
C THR A 182 2.64 11.15 -12.65
N SER A 183 3.22 10.73 -13.78
CA SER A 183 4.66 10.82 -14.02
C SER A 183 5.18 12.26 -13.90
N ALA A 184 4.47 13.24 -14.45
CA ALA A 184 4.86 14.64 -14.37
C ALA A 184 4.83 15.19 -12.93
N LEU A 185 3.79 14.87 -12.16
CA LEU A 185 3.69 15.24 -10.74
C LEU A 185 4.80 14.57 -9.90
N CYS A 186 5.13 13.31 -10.21
CA CYS A 186 6.20 12.58 -9.55
C CYS A 186 7.59 13.21 -9.77
N LYS A 187 7.82 14.05 -10.79
CA LYS A 187 9.08 14.81 -10.91
C LYS A 187 9.32 15.76 -9.75
N ARG A 188 8.25 16.30 -9.16
CA ARG A 188 8.33 17.14 -7.95
C ARG A 188 8.51 16.30 -6.69
N TRP A 189 7.77 15.19 -6.62
CA TRP A 189 7.63 14.40 -5.39
C TRP A 189 8.70 13.33 -5.21
N ASP A 190 9.34 12.89 -6.29
CA ASP A 190 10.42 11.89 -6.31
C ASP A 190 10.14 10.66 -5.43
N PRO A 191 9.05 9.90 -5.71
CA PRO A 191 8.62 8.81 -4.83
C PRO A 191 9.61 7.63 -4.79
N GLY A 192 10.54 7.52 -5.74
CA GLY A 192 11.50 6.41 -5.82
C GLY A 192 10.86 5.07 -6.16
N VAL A 193 9.63 5.07 -6.70
CA VAL A 193 8.90 3.93 -7.25
C VAL A 193 8.03 4.44 -8.40
N ARG A 194 7.78 3.60 -9.40
CA ARG A 194 6.91 3.95 -10.53
C ARG A 194 5.45 3.84 -10.13
N LEU A 195 4.71 4.94 -10.13
CA LEU A 195 3.27 4.95 -9.86
C LEU A 195 2.50 4.94 -11.19
N LEU A 196 1.76 3.86 -11.44
CA LEU A 196 0.85 3.73 -12.58
C LEU A 196 -0.59 3.73 -12.08
N PRO A 197 -1.49 4.58 -12.61
CA PRO A 197 -2.91 4.37 -12.40
C PRO A 197 -3.31 3.01 -13.01
N ALA A 198 -4.26 2.30 -12.40
CA ALA A 198 -4.72 1.02 -12.94
C ALA A 198 -5.32 1.17 -14.36
N THR A 199 -5.97 2.31 -14.63
CA THR A 199 -6.47 2.71 -15.95
C THR A 199 -6.36 4.24 -16.10
N ASP A 200 -6.19 4.71 -17.33
CA ASP A 200 -6.31 6.13 -17.67
C ASP A 200 -7.76 6.57 -17.86
N ASP A 201 -8.68 5.60 -18.02
CA ASP A 201 -10.10 5.82 -18.19
C ASP A 201 -10.79 6.05 -16.84
N ARG A 202 -12.00 6.62 -16.87
CA ARG A 202 -12.84 6.65 -15.67
C ARG A 202 -13.26 5.22 -15.31
N HIS A 203 -13.06 4.86 -14.04
CA HIS A 203 -13.40 3.57 -13.46
C HIS A 203 -13.64 3.75 -11.95
N GLU A 204 -14.75 4.42 -11.63
CA GLU A 204 -15.07 4.97 -10.32
C GLU A 204 -15.96 4.00 -9.52
N THR A 205 -15.51 3.59 -8.34
CA THR A 205 -16.26 2.72 -7.43
C THR A 205 -17.48 3.46 -6.92
N HIS A 206 -18.66 2.91 -7.21
CA HIS A 206 -19.94 3.33 -6.67
C HIS A 206 -20.55 2.25 -5.79
N VAL A 207 -21.40 2.68 -4.88
CA VAL A 207 -22.14 1.84 -3.96
C VAL A 207 -23.62 1.92 -4.32
N VAL A 208 -24.24 0.77 -4.56
CA VAL A 208 -25.67 0.67 -4.82
C VAL A 208 -26.38 0.70 -3.48
N VAL A 209 -27.16 1.75 -3.25
CA VAL A 209 -27.86 2.01 -1.99
C VAL A 209 -29.34 2.22 -2.24
N THR A 210 -30.15 1.90 -1.23
CA THR A 210 -31.57 2.30 -1.21
C THR A 210 -31.69 3.66 -0.55
N ARG A 211 -32.08 4.71 -1.30
CA ARG A 211 -32.16 6.07 -0.76
C ARG A 211 -33.36 6.21 0.20
N PRO A 212 -33.17 6.58 1.47
CA PRO A 212 -34.30 6.83 2.37
C PRO A 212 -35.09 8.05 1.92
N GLY A 213 -36.39 7.91 1.65
CA GLY A 213 -37.31 9.04 1.49
C GLY A 213 -37.52 9.57 0.07
N SER A 214 -37.34 8.77 -0.99
CA SER A 214 -37.97 9.05 -2.29
C SER A 214 -39.49 9.07 -2.07
N GLY A 215 -40.09 10.27 -2.12
CA GLY A 215 -41.44 10.59 -1.63
C GLY A 215 -42.62 9.84 -2.24
N ASP A 216 -42.37 8.84 -3.08
CA ASP A 216 -43.36 8.13 -3.88
C ASP A 216 -43.53 6.66 -3.44
N GLY A 217 -42.94 6.26 -2.30
CA GLY A 217 -43.16 4.94 -1.69
C GLY A 217 -42.49 3.76 -2.42
N ALA A 218 -41.60 4.05 -3.37
CA ALA A 218 -40.69 3.06 -3.94
C ALA A 218 -39.27 3.33 -3.44
N ASP A 219 -38.68 2.32 -2.80
CA ASP A 219 -37.26 2.22 -2.49
C ASP A 219 -36.44 2.27 -3.79
N GLU A 220 -36.03 3.48 -4.22
CA GLU A 220 -35.23 3.64 -5.42
C GLU A 220 -33.78 3.25 -5.11
N LYS A 221 -33.29 2.24 -5.83
CA LYS A 221 -31.88 1.87 -5.81
C LYS A 221 -31.09 2.86 -6.65
N VAL A 222 -30.11 3.51 -6.04
CA VAL A 222 -29.25 4.50 -6.68
C VAL A 222 -27.79 4.11 -6.47
N ALA A 223 -26.94 4.37 -7.46
CA ALA A 223 -25.50 4.27 -7.30
C ALA A 223 -24.96 5.64 -6.82
N ILE A 224 -24.30 5.66 -5.66
CA ILE A 224 -23.58 6.85 -5.16
C ILE A 224 -22.08 6.59 -5.17
N HIS A 225 -21.28 7.62 -5.38
CA HIS A 225 -19.82 7.48 -5.38
C HIS A 225 -19.34 6.95 -4.02
N PHE A 226 -18.32 6.09 -4.01
CA PHE A 226 -17.81 5.46 -2.78
C PHE A 226 -17.43 6.49 -1.70
N GLN A 227 -16.78 7.58 -2.09
CA GLN A 227 -16.44 8.66 -1.17
C GLN A 227 -17.69 9.31 -0.52
N GLU A 228 -18.80 9.44 -1.24
CA GLU A 228 -20.05 9.92 -0.64
C GLU A 228 -20.59 8.91 0.38
N TRP A 229 -20.68 7.64 -0.01
CA TRP A 229 -21.13 6.56 0.88
C TRP A 229 -20.32 6.49 2.17
N TRP A 230 -19.00 6.61 2.07
CA TRP A 230 -18.09 6.52 3.20
C TRP A 230 -18.06 7.79 4.06
N VAL A 231 -17.96 8.98 3.44
CA VAL A 231 -17.77 10.24 4.18
C VAL A 231 -19.09 10.79 4.69
N ARG A 232 -20.13 10.83 3.83
CA ARG A 232 -21.44 11.39 4.16
C ARG A 232 -22.29 10.41 4.95
N TYR A 233 -22.46 9.20 4.43
CA TYR A 233 -23.36 8.21 5.04
C TYR A 233 -22.66 7.29 6.05
N ARG A 234 -21.33 7.32 6.13
CA ARG A 234 -20.53 6.51 7.06
C ARG A 234 -20.82 5.00 6.99
N ALA A 235 -21.17 4.52 5.80
CA ALA A 235 -21.64 3.15 5.58
C ALA A 235 -22.95 2.76 6.31
N GLN A 236 -23.74 3.74 6.80
CA GLN A 236 -24.91 3.48 7.67
C GLN A 236 -26.25 3.45 6.93
N ILE A 237 -26.25 3.33 5.60
CA ILE A 237 -27.47 3.22 4.79
C ILE A 237 -27.57 1.84 4.14
N PRO A 238 -28.79 1.33 3.89
CA PRO A 238 -28.98 0.03 3.26
C PRO A 238 -28.24 -0.03 1.92
N THR A 239 -27.35 -1.01 1.81
CA THR A 239 -26.39 -1.15 0.72
C THR A 239 -26.52 -2.54 0.10
N ASP A 240 -26.64 -2.60 -1.21
CA ASP A 240 -26.90 -3.83 -1.98
C ASP A 240 -25.67 -4.38 -2.70
N GLY A 241 -24.63 -3.56 -2.88
CA GLY A 241 -23.42 -3.97 -3.59
C GLY A 241 -22.59 -2.81 -4.11
N PHE A 242 -21.54 -3.14 -4.85
CA PHE A 242 -20.65 -2.19 -5.51
C PHE A 242 -20.79 -2.28 -7.03
N ALA A 243 -20.58 -1.16 -7.71
CA ALA A 243 -20.54 -1.06 -9.16
C ALA A 243 -19.33 -0.24 -9.57
N GLN A 244 -18.75 -0.53 -10.74
CA GLN A 244 -17.72 0.31 -11.34
C GLN A 244 -18.37 1.18 -12.40
N VAL A 245 -18.35 2.49 -12.21
CA VAL A 245 -18.96 3.48 -13.10
C VAL A 245 -17.86 4.16 -13.89
N GLY A 246 -17.96 4.11 -15.21
CA GLY A 246 -16.85 4.52 -16.04
C GLY A 246 -17.08 4.23 -17.51
N SER A 247 -15.97 4.10 -18.24
CA SER A 247 -16.00 3.66 -19.63
C SER A 247 -16.33 2.17 -19.70
N ASP A 248 -17.34 1.78 -20.50
CA ASP A 248 -17.60 0.36 -20.82
C ASP A 248 -16.41 -0.30 -21.51
N ASP A 249 -15.52 0.50 -22.11
CA ASP A 249 -14.30 0.10 -22.79
C ASP A 249 -13.03 0.43 -21.99
N ALA A 250 -13.12 0.59 -20.65
CA ALA A 250 -11.97 0.91 -19.81
C ALA A 250 -10.80 -0.06 -20.05
N LYS A 251 -9.58 0.47 -20.17
CA LYS A 251 -8.37 -0.34 -20.43
C LYS A 251 -7.33 -0.14 -19.36
N ALA A 252 -6.58 -1.20 -19.06
CA ALA A 252 -5.37 -1.06 -18.26
C ALA A 252 -4.48 0.07 -18.81
N ALA A 253 -3.97 0.92 -17.93
CA ALA A 253 -3.15 2.06 -18.34
C ALA A 253 -1.83 1.58 -19.00
N PRO A 254 -1.18 2.42 -19.82
CA PRO A 254 0.10 2.10 -20.42
C PRO A 254 1.14 1.65 -19.38
N GLY A 255 1.75 0.48 -19.60
CA GLY A 255 2.75 -0.09 -18.70
C GLY A 255 2.19 -0.98 -17.60
N VAL A 256 0.87 -1.04 -17.38
CA VAL A 256 0.27 -1.87 -16.31
C VAL A 256 0.39 -3.36 -16.64
N LEU A 257 0.01 -3.78 -17.85
CA LEU A 257 0.07 -5.19 -18.24
C LEU A 257 1.51 -5.66 -18.39
N GLU A 258 2.39 -4.81 -18.90
CA GLU A 258 3.82 -5.04 -19.01
C GLU A 258 4.45 -5.19 -17.62
N ALA A 259 4.10 -4.33 -16.66
CA ALA A 259 4.58 -4.45 -15.28
C ALA A 259 4.16 -5.77 -14.62
N ILE A 260 2.98 -6.30 -14.94
CA ILE A 260 2.53 -7.61 -14.45
C ILE A 260 3.29 -8.75 -15.15
N ALA A 261 3.48 -8.66 -16.46
CA ALA A 261 4.13 -9.70 -17.26
C ALA A 261 5.62 -9.84 -16.96
N ASP A 262 6.32 -8.71 -16.76
CA ASP A 262 7.77 -8.65 -16.60
C ASP A 262 8.24 -8.71 -15.13
N ALA A 263 7.31 -8.82 -14.17
CA ALA A 263 7.64 -8.88 -12.75
C ALA A 263 8.34 -10.20 -12.39
N ASP A 264 9.25 -10.15 -11.43
CA ASP A 264 9.78 -11.33 -10.75
C ASP A 264 8.87 -11.77 -9.59
N ILE A 265 8.12 -10.83 -9.01
CA ILE A 265 7.09 -11.07 -8.00
C ILE A 265 6.03 -9.99 -8.05
N ILE A 266 4.79 -10.39 -7.79
CA ILE A 266 3.64 -9.48 -7.68
C ILE A 266 3.12 -9.53 -6.25
N LEU A 267 2.97 -8.36 -5.63
CA LEU A 267 2.49 -8.22 -4.27
C LEU A 267 1.12 -7.55 -4.25
N MET A 268 0.13 -8.16 -3.60
CA MET A 268 -1.14 -7.48 -3.30
C MET A 268 -1.05 -6.92 -1.89
N ALA A 269 -0.90 -5.60 -1.79
CA ALA A 269 -0.73 -4.92 -0.50
C ALA A 269 -1.94 -5.16 0.43
N PRO A 270 -1.78 -5.05 1.77
CA PRO A 270 -2.85 -5.22 2.74
C PRO A 270 -3.82 -4.01 2.74
N SER A 271 -4.44 -3.76 1.59
CA SER A 271 -5.43 -2.72 1.34
C SER A 271 -6.84 -3.31 1.43
N ASN A 272 -7.88 -2.49 1.29
CA ASN A 272 -9.26 -3.00 1.28
C ASN A 272 -9.45 -3.97 0.10
N PRO A 273 -9.93 -5.21 0.33
CA PRO A 273 -10.01 -6.21 -0.72
C PRO A 273 -11.10 -5.91 -1.75
N VAL A 274 -12.13 -5.14 -1.38
CA VAL A 274 -13.27 -4.84 -2.25
C VAL A 274 -13.01 -3.58 -3.07
N VAL A 275 -12.76 -2.46 -2.37
CA VAL A 275 -12.75 -1.12 -3.00
C VAL A 275 -11.36 -0.59 -3.32
N SER A 276 -10.29 -1.28 -2.89
CA SER A 276 -8.92 -0.94 -3.29
C SER A 276 -8.39 -1.98 -4.29
N VAL A 277 -8.02 -3.17 -3.82
CA VAL A 277 -7.44 -4.20 -4.70
C VAL A 277 -8.50 -4.77 -5.63
N GLY A 278 -9.72 -5.03 -5.15
CA GLY A 278 -10.84 -5.48 -5.97
C GLY A 278 -11.18 -4.53 -7.12
N ALA A 279 -11.12 -3.21 -6.86
CA ALA A 279 -11.29 -2.20 -7.90
C ALA A 279 -10.21 -2.30 -8.99
N ILE A 280 -8.94 -2.49 -8.62
CA ILE A 280 -7.85 -2.75 -9.60
C ILE A 280 -8.12 -4.03 -10.41
N LEU A 281 -8.53 -5.12 -9.74
CA LEU A 281 -8.81 -6.39 -10.39
C LEU A 281 -10.00 -6.33 -11.36
N SER A 282 -10.90 -5.36 -11.17
CA SER A 282 -12.05 -5.14 -12.05
C SER A 282 -11.73 -4.38 -13.34
N VAL A 283 -10.53 -3.77 -13.44
CA VAL A 283 -10.08 -3.14 -14.69
C VAL A 283 -9.84 -4.22 -15.74
N PRO A 284 -10.44 -4.11 -16.95
CA PRO A 284 -10.27 -5.10 -18.01
C PRO A 284 -8.80 -5.38 -18.35
N GLY A 285 -8.47 -6.67 -18.44
CA GLY A 285 -7.12 -7.16 -18.73
C GLY A 285 -6.26 -7.44 -17.49
N VAL A 286 -6.45 -6.72 -16.38
CA VAL A 286 -5.59 -6.85 -15.19
C VAL A 286 -5.69 -8.25 -14.56
N ARG A 287 -6.91 -8.72 -14.28
CA ARG A 287 -7.11 -10.09 -13.75
C ARG A 287 -6.58 -11.16 -14.69
N GLY A 288 -6.73 -10.97 -16.00
CA GLY A 288 -6.19 -11.87 -17.02
C GLY A 288 -4.67 -11.96 -16.94
N ALA A 289 -3.99 -10.82 -16.91
CA ALA A 289 -2.53 -10.75 -16.82
C ALA A 289 -1.99 -11.40 -15.54
N LEU A 290 -2.63 -11.18 -14.38
CA LEU A 290 -2.25 -11.82 -13.12
C LEU A 290 -2.35 -13.34 -13.17
N ARG A 291 -3.30 -13.88 -13.93
CA ARG A 291 -3.49 -15.33 -14.10
C ARG A 291 -2.48 -15.95 -15.08
N THR A 292 -1.95 -15.18 -16.02
CA THR A 292 -1.07 -15.71 -17.08
C THR A 292 0.41 -15.38 -16.89
N THR A 293 0.74 -14.41 -16.03
CA THR A 293 2.13 -14.07 -15.71
C THR A 293 2.87 -15.25 -15.05
N SER A 294 4.16 -15.38 -15.35
CA SER A 294 5.03 -16.36 -14.69
C SER A 294 5.42 -15.94 -13.27
N ALA A 295 5.27 -14.66 -12.93
CA ALA A 295 5.57 -14.14 -11.60
C ALA A 295 4.63 -14.77 -10.56
N PRO A 296 5.12 -15.19 -9.38
CA PRO A 296 4.25 -15.54 -8.26
C PRO A 296 3.50 -14.30 -7.76
N VAL A 297 2.22 -14.49 -7.42
CA VAL A 297 1.34 -13.46 -6.84
C VAL A 297 1.15 -13.77 -5.36
N VAL A 298 1.67 -12.90 -4.51
CA VAL A 298 1.57 -13.03 -3.06
C VAL A 298 0.69 -11.92 -2.50
N GLY A 299 -0.40 -12.30 -1.85
CA GLY A 299 -1.24 -11.35 -1.14
C GLY A 299 -0.90 -11.26 0.34
N ILE A 300 -1.14 -10.09 0.91
CA ILE A 300 -0.97 -9.82 2.33
C ILE A 300 -2.33 -9.51 2.93
N SER A 301 -2.73 -10.27 3.96
CA SER A 301 -4.02 -10.08 4.63
C SER A 301 -4.15 -8.66 5.22
N PRO A 302 -5.25 -7.95 4.93
CA PRO A 302 -5.58 -6.69 5.61
C PRO A 302 -6.26 -6.91 6.97
N ILE A 303 -6.53 -8.17 7.35
CA ILE A 303 -7.21 -8.57 8.58
C ILE A 303 -6.16 -9.01 9.61
N ILE A 304 -6.32 -8.54 10.84
CA ILE A 304 -5.55 -8.92 12.02
C ILE A 304 -6.52 -9.17 13.18
N ASP A 305 -6.49 -10.36 13.78
CA ASP A 305 -7.39 -10.71 14.90
C ASP A 305 -8.87 -10.54 14.52
N ASN A 306 -9.24 -11.07 13.34
CA ASN A 306 -10.57 -10.99 12.72
C ASN A 306 -11.13 -9.56 12.60
N ARG A 307 -10.25 -8.55 12.53
CA ARG A 307 -10.63 -7.15 12.38
C ARG A 307 -9.71 -6.44 11.38
N PRO A 308 -10.22 -5.50 10.59
CA PRO A 308 -9.38 -4.63 9.79
C PRO A 308 -8.82 -3.51 10.66
N LEU A 309 -7.62 -3.04 10.33
CA LEU A 309 -6.95 -1.98 11.09
C LEU A 309 -7.68 -0.62 11.07
N ARG A 310 -8.56 -0.37 10.09
CA ARG A 310 -9.21 0.93 9.88
C ARG A 310 -10.74 0.87 9.73
N GLY A 311 -11.39 -0.25 10.08
CA GLY A 311 -12.85 -0.41 10.08
C GLY A 311 -13.53 -0.54 8.71
N MET A 312 -13.11 0.24 7.71
CA MET A 312 -13.74 0.31 6.38
C MET A 312 -13.89 -1.04 5.67
N ALA A 313 -12.91 -1.94 5.80
CA ALA A 313 -12.96 -3.22 5.10
C ALA A 313 -14.06 -4.15 5.63
N ASP A 314 -14.41 -4.07 6.92
CA ASP A 314 -15.47 -4.89 7.53
C ASP A 314 -16.83 -4.57 6.89
N GLU A 315 -17.17 -3.28 6.82
CA GLU A 315 -18.40 -2.81 6.17
C GLU A 315 -18.44 -3.19 4.68
N CYS A 316 -17.32 -3.04 3.96
CA CYS A 316 -17.26 -3.38 2.53
C CYS A 316 -17.38 -4.90 2.30
N LEU A 317 -16.75 -5.71 3.14
CA LEU A 317 -16.80 -7.18 3.06
C LEU A 317 -18.21 -7.70 3.38
N SER A 318 -18.84 -7.14 4.41
CA SER A 318 -20.23 -7.44 4.79
C SER A 318 -21.21 -7.21 3.64
N VAL A 319 -21.07 -6.10 2.90
CA VAL A 319 -21.90 -5.78 1.73
C VAL A 319 -21.85 -6.86 0.65
N ILE A 320 -20.70 -7.51 0.45
CA ILE A 320 -20.55 -8.59 -0.54
C ILE A 320 -20.68 -10.00 0.05
N GLY A 321 -21.09 -10.11 1.32
CA GLY A 321 -21.29 -11.38 2.01
C GLY A 321 -19.99 -12.17 2.28
N VAL A 322 -18.86 -11.48 2.40
CA VAL A 322 -17.57 -12.09 2.76
C VAL A 322 -17.31 -11.82 4.23
N GLU A 323 -16.91 -12.84 4.99
CA GLU A 323 -16.56 -12.68 6.40
C GLU A 323 -15.25 -11.91 6.57
N THR A 324 -15.13 -11.20 7.70
CA THR A 324 -13.94 -10.40 8.05
C THR A 324 -12.85 -11.27 8.71
N THR A 325 -12.39 -12.27 7.97
CA THR A 325 -11.32 -13.19 8.40
C THR A 325 -10.24 -13.28 7.33
N ALA A 326 -9.01 -13.59 7.74
CA ALA A 326 -7.90 -13.79 6.80
C ALA A 326 -8.19 -14.95 5.82
N GLU A 327 -8.93 -15.98 6.26
CA GLU A 327 -9.37 -17.09 5.42
C GLU A 327 -10.39 -16.65 4.36
N ALA A 328 -11.46 -15.97 4.78
CA ALA A 328 -12.52 -15.58 3.86
C ALA A 328 -12.03 -14.61 2.79
N VAL A 329 -11.14 -13.66 3.14
CA VAL A 329 -10.50 -12.76 2.17
C VAL A 329 -9.56 -13.54 1.23
N GLY A 330 -8.75 -14.46 1.76
CA GLY A 330 -7.88 -15.31 0.94
C GLY A 330 -8.66 -16.15 -0.06
N ARG A 331 -9.79 -16.75 0.37
CA ARG A 331 -10.73 -17.50 -0.49
C ARG A 331 -11.46 -16.61 -1.50
N HIS A 332 -11.78 -15.37 -1.12
CA HIS A 332 -12.38 -14.39 -2.04
C HIS A 332 -11.46 -14.08 -3.22
N TYR A 333 -10.15 -13.93 -2.99
CA TYR A 333 -9.18 -13.81 -4.08
C TYR A 333 -8.95 -15.13 -4.83
N GLY A 334 -8.86 -16.24 -4.07
CA GLY A 334 -8.74 -17.60 -4.58
C GLY A 334 -7.39 -17.96 -5.17
N ALA A 335 -7.15 -19.26 -5.34
CA ALA A 335 -5.93 -19.78 -5.96
C ALA A 335 -5.87 -19.53 -7.46
N ARG A 336 -4.69 -19.15 -7.95
CA ARG A 336 -4.43 -18.94 -9.38
C ARG A 336 -4.51 -20.23 -10.20
N SER A 337 -4.21 -21.37 -9.60
CA SER A 337 -4.40 -22.70 -10.19
C SER A 337 -5.86 -23.04 -10.50
N GLU A 338 -6.80 -22.26 -9.96
CA GLU A 338 -8.23 -22.33 -10.24
C GLU A 338 -8.68 -21.06 -11.00
N ASN A 339 -9.70 -20.37 -10.48
CA ASN A 339 -10.23 -19.13 -11.05
C ASN A 339 -9.82 -17.87 -10.25
N GLY A 340 -8.91 -18.03 -9.29
CA GLY A 340 -8.39 -16.95 -8.45
C GLY A 340 -7.13 -16.29 -9.01
N VAL A 341 -6.38 -15.63 -8.12
CA VAL A 341 -5.17 -14.87 -8.48
C VAL A 341 -3.96 -15.15 -7.58
N LEU A 342 -4.11 -15.83 -6.45
CA LEU A 342 -3.04 -16.02 -5.47
C LEU A 342 -2.22 -17.29 -5.71
N ASP A 343 -0.91 -17.21 -5.47
CA ASP A 343 -0.04 -18.36 -5.21
C ASP A 343 0.43 -18.41 -3.75
N GLY A 344 0.55 -17.24 -3.11
CA GLY A 344 0.91 -17.09 -1.69
C GLY A 344 -0.01 -16.14 -0.94
N TRP A 345 -0.17 -16.37 0.37
CA TRP A 345 -0.99 -15.56 1.26
C TRP A 345 -0.34 -15.42 2.63
N LEU A 346 0.03 -14.19 3.00
CA LEU A 346 0.51 -13.88 4.34
C LEU A 346 -0.66 -13.51 5.25
N ILE A 347 -0.70 -14.11 6.44
CA ILE A 347 -1.68 -13.83 7.49
C ILE A 347 -1.00 -13.34 8.77
N ALA A 348 -1.75 -12.64 9.61
CA ALA A 348 -1.20 -12.10 10.85
C ALA A 348 -0.92 -13.21 11.87
N THR A 349 0.13 -13.03 12.68
CA THR A 349 0.41 -13.91 13.81
C THR A 349 -0.80 -14.07 14.71
N GLY A 350 -1.28 -15.31 14.85
CA GLY A 350 -2.46 -15.66 15.67
C GLY A 350 -3.71 -15.94 14.84
N ASP A 351 -3.77 -15.48 13.60
CA ASP A 351 -4.83 -15.84 12.66
C ASP A 351 -4.57 -17.22 12.05
N THR A 352 -5.65 -17.84 11.55
CA THR A 352 -5.61 -19.10 10.81
C THR A 352 -6.33 -18.94 9.48
N ALA A 353 -5.83 -19.59 8.44
CA ALA A 353 -6.49 -19.60 7.14
C ALA A 353 -6.16 -20.88 6.36
N ASP A 354 -7.19 -21.56 5.88
CA ASP A 354 -7.12 -22.59 4.85
C ASP A 354 -7.64 -22.05 3.51
N VAL A 355 -6.71 -21.77 2.59
CA VAL A 355 -7.00 -21.31 1.23
C VAL A 355 -6.51 -22.38 0.26
N PRO A 356 -7.39 -23.27 -0.22
CA PRO A 356 -6.99 -24.40 -1.08
C PRO A 356 -6.18 -23.94 -2.29
N GLY A 357 -5.03 -24.58 -2.53
CA GLY A 357 -4.16 -24.26 -3.67
C GLY A 357 -3.24 -23.04 -3.48
N VAL A 358 -3.24 -22.39 -2.32
CA VAL A 358 -2.40 -21.23 -1.99
C VAL A 358 -1.44 -21.56 -0.85
N ALA A 359 -0.18 -21.17 -0.95
CA ALA A 359 0.77 -21.28 0.15
C ALA A 359 0.43 -20.23 1.22
N VAL A 360 0.11 -20.65 2.45
CA VAL A 360 -0.26 -19.74 3.53
C VAL A 360 0.84 -19.70 4.59
N GLN A 361 1.25 -18.50 5.01
CA GLN A 361 2.24 -18.32 6.08
C GLN A 361 1.82 -17.22 7.06
N SER A 362 1.93 -17.52 8.36
CA SER A 362 1.70 -16.57 9.44
C SER A 362 2.97 -15.77 9.75
N VAL A 363 2.88 -14.44 9.72
CA VAL A 363 3.96 -13.51 10.09
C VAL A 363 3.39 -12.23 10.74
N PRO A 364 4.21 -11.40 11.42
CA PRO A 364 3.75 -10.09 11.90
C PRO A 364 3.33 -9.19 10.71
N LEU A 365 2.09 -8.68 10.72
CA LEU A 365 1.54 -7.84 9.62
C LEU A 365 1.24 -6.39 10.02
N LEU A 366 1.71 -5.94 11.19
CA LEU A 366 1.55 -4.55 11.62
C LEU A 366 2.65 -3.66 11.01
N MET A 367 2.26 -2.79 10.07
CA MET A 367 3.13 -1.80 9.43
C MET A 367 3.40 -0.60 10.35
N THR A 368 4.13 -0.82 11.46
CA THR A 368 4.47 0.22 12.45
C THR A 368 5.45 1.25 11.91
N ASP A 369 6.38 0.80 11.08
CA ASP A 369 7.44 1.58 10.47
C ASP A 369 7.92 0.88 9.17
N PRO A 370 8.68 1.58 8.31
CA PRO A 370 9.16 1.01 7.05
C PRO A 370 10.03 -0.24 7.22
N ALA A 371 10.87 -0.33 8.26
CA ALA A 371 11.74 -1.47 8.47
C ALA A 371 10.95 -2.74 8.85
N THR A 372 9.97 -2.60 9.75
CA THR A 372 9.04 -3.69 10.08
C THR A 372 8.23 -4.12 8.86
N THR A 373 7.83 -3.15 8.02
CA THR A 373 7.10 -3.44 6.78
C THR A 373 8.00 -4.12 5.74
N ALA A 374 9.29 -3.81 5.69
CA ALA A 374 10.26 -4.48 4.84
C ALA A 374 10.36 -5.97 5.16
N GLU A 375 10.32 -6.36 6.45
CA GLU A 375 10.32 -7.77 6.86
C GLU A 375 9.06 -8.52 6.37
N MET A 376 7.91 -7.86 6.28
CA MET A 376 6.71 -8.44 5.63
C MET A 376 6.96 -8.74 4.16
N VAL A 377 7.65 -7.84 3.45
CA VAL A 377 8.02 -8.03 2.04
C VAL A 377 9.03 -9.16 1.90
N ARG A 378 10.03 -9.25 2.81
CA ARG A 378 10.98 -10.38 2.82
C ARG A 378 10.27 -11.72 2.98
N ALA A 379 9.32 -11.80 3.91
CA ALA A 379 8.52 -13.00 4.12
C ALA A 379 7.69 -13.38 2.88
N ALA A 380 7.12 -12.39 2.18
CA ALA A 380 6.37 -12.63 0.95
C ALA A 380 7.27 -13.22 -0.15
N CYS A 381 8.46 -12.66 -0.34
CA CYS A 381 9.44 -13.18 -1.28
C CYS A 381 9.91 -14.60 -0.91
N ALA A 382 10.19 -14.84 0.38
CA ALA A 382 10.64 -16.15 0.87
C ALA A 382 9.58 -17.25 0.68
N LEU A 383 8.30 -16.92 0.89
CA LEU A 383 7.18 -17.86 0.72
C LEU A 383 7.12 -18.48 -0.68
N VAL A 384 7.51 -17.73 -1.71
CA VAL A 384 7.49 -18.15 -3.11
C VAL A 384 8.88 -18.33 -3.73
N GLY A 385 9.93 -18.31 -2.92
CA GLY A 385 11.30 -18.60 -3.35
C GLY A 385 11.94 -17.52 -4.22
N VAL A 386 11.49 -16.27 -4.12
CA VAL A 386 12.09 -15.13 -4.83
C VAL A 386 13.24 -14.57 -4.00
N ALA A 387 14.48 -14.81 -4.45
CA ALA A 387 15.67 -14.36 -3.75
C ALA A 387 15.88 -12.84 -3.93
N HIS A 388 16.06 -12.15 -2.82
CA HIS A 388 16.48 -10.76 -2.72
C HIS A 388 17.34 -10.74 -1.45
N ASP A 389 18.60 -10.39 -1.56
CA ASP A 389 19.47 -10.27 -0.39
C ASP A 389 20.54 -9.27 -0.69
#